data_AF-A0A842HUJ0-F1
#
_entry.id   AF-A0A842HUJ0-F1
#
_cell.length_a   1.000
_cell.length_b   1.000
_cell.length_c   1.000
_cell.angle_alpha   90.00
_cell.angle_beta   90.00
_cell.angle_gamma   90.00
#
_symmetry.space_group_name_H-M   'P 1'
#
loop_
_entity.id
_entity.type
_entity.pdbx_description
1 polymer ?
#
loop_
_entity_poly.entity_id
_entity_poly.type
_entity_poly.pdbx_seq_one_letter_code
_entity_poly.pdbx_strand_id
1 'polypeptide(L)'
;MPLESMNGPDAIRIRKANTQSTWGVRAEENRVEPIAKPAFDVPFELIPGEPIFTIGSCFARNVEAELLARGFKIPMRQLFNTPAFEGLAPEIVNNFGTPSIYNEFAWAFGEERFDEAKAIVEVGENRYADLHIVNSVRPGPLDDVLARRRGLMEATRTLADCRVLVMTLGLAEVWWDEEAQTYLNTVPLPGVMKAMPGRFSLHVLSFEECHDYLRRALDLAFKHGRDDLRVILTVSPVPMFATHRREDVLVANSYSKSVLRAVAEQIVTADQRIVYFPSYESIMLSDRRIAWMDDFVHVTRPMVEFNIARMVDAYTGRPESTEQLLPGAGDFSTESAEALLLAEKARQARTAGDDDFFDRHAAEAAGSPAFAIEFARFLMENDRPADAVEAIAGLERSEAVLLRAEALLAMGEYAAAEETVRPLCNAQTKGNLPWHILLDSAVKQGKADAVFAVERDWLEAKPRQQPVIVTRTGMALGRVGEHAAAIERLSEIAEGGHEASAAAAIACATAMLASGDPDGAVAMLKKVTPRTEWQIKRIRRLHNQARKARAAAR
;
A
#
# COMPACT_ATOMS: atom_id res chain seq x y z
N MET A 1 31.55 17.78 -18.76
CA MET A 1 31.30 17.59 -20.21
C MET A 1 29.82 17.26 -20.38
N PRO A 2 29.16 17.66 -21.48
CA PRO A 2 27.77 17.24 -21.72
C PRO A 2 27.70 15.70 -21.84
N LEU A 3 26.57 15.10 -21.42
CA LEU A 3 26.33 13.66 -21.59
C LEU A 3 26.30 13.28 -23.07
N GLU A 4 25.64 14.11 -23.88
CA GLU A 4 25.59 13.97 -25.33
C GLU A 4 25.89 15.31 -26.00
N SER A 5 26.59 15.26 -27.13
CA SER A 5 26.83 16.43 -27.97
C SER A 5 26.60 16.06 -29.43
N MET A 6 25.72 16.83 -30.07
CA MET A 6 25.39 16.67 -31.49
C MET A 6 25.14 18.04 -32.10
N ASN A 7 25.28 18.16 -33.42
CA ASN A 7 24.98 19.40 -34.12
C ASN A 7 23.45 19.63 -34.21
N GLY A 8 23.06 20.89 -34.41
CA GLY A 8 21.64 21.28 -34.49
C GLY A 8 20.83 20.53 -35.57
N PRO A 9 21.33 20.38 -36.80
CA PRO A 9 20.65 19.60 -37.84
C PRO A 9 20.36 18.15 -37.43
N ASP A 10 21.30 17.48 -36.77
CA ASP A 10 21.13 16.11 -36.29
C ASP A 10 20.09 16.02 -35.18
N ALA A 11 20.11 16.95 -34.21
CA ALA A 11 19.10 17.03 -33.17
C ALA A 11 17.67 17.20 -33.74
N ILE A 12 17.51 18.07 -34.75
CA ILE A 12 16.22 18.26 -35.43
C ILE A 12 15.78 17.00 -36.18
N ARG A 13 16.73 16.32 -36.85
CA ARG A 13 16.46 15.08 -37.57
C ARG A 13 16.01 13.96 -36.63
N ILE A 14 16.67 13.81 -35.48
CA ILE A 14 16.29 12.86 -34.41
C ILE A 14 14.88 13.19 -33.91
N ARG A 15 14.59 14.45 -33.57
CA ARG A 15 13.24 14.85 -33.11
C ARG A 15 12.16 14.50 -34.13
N LYS A 16 12.39 14.76 -35.41
CA LYS A 16 11.42 14.47 -36.48
C LYS A 16 11.19 12.98 -36.70
N ALA A 17 12.21 12.14 -36.50
CA ALA A 17 12.09 10.69 -36.62
C ALA A 17 11.49 10.03 -35.37
N ASN A 18 11.60 10.68 -34.21
CA ASN A 18 11.11 10.17 -32.94
C ASN A 18 9.62 10.50 -32.75
N THR A 19 8.75 9.50 -32.98
CA THR A 19 7.30 9.59 -32.74
C THR A 19 6.94 9.84 -31.27
N GLN A 20 7.89 9.66 -30.36
CA GLN A 20 7.74 9.84 -28.91
C GLN A 20 8.38 11.13 -28.39
N SER A 21 8.80 12.04 -29.28
CA SER A 21 9.47 13.30 -28.93
C SER A 21 8.57 14.37 -28.31
N THR A 22 7.26 14.09 -28.19
CA THR A 22 6.26 14.97 -27.57
C THR A 22 5.42 14.22 -26.53
N TRP A 23 4.83 14.94 -25.58
CA TRP A 23 3.99 14.38 -24.51
C TRP A 23 2.63 13.84 -25.00
N GLY A 24 2.14 14.27 -26.16
CA GLY A 24 0.77 14.02 -26.62
C GLY A 24 -0.21 15.06 -26.08
N VAL A 25 -1.51 14.86 -26.34
CA VAL A 25 -2.60 15.74 -25.87
C VAL A 25 -3.73 14.90 -25.28
N ARG A 26 -4.40 15.40 -24.23
CA ARG A 26 -5.50 14.69 -23.56
C ARG A 26 -6.75 14.49 -24.42
N ALA A 27 -6.90 15.26 -25.51
CA ALA A 27 -8.02 15.15 -26.42
C ALA A 27 -7.97 13.89 -27.31
N GLU A 28 -6.87 13.14 -27.27
CA GLU A 28 -6.60 11.98 -28.10
C GLU A 28 -6.12 10.82 -27.23
N GLU A 29 -6.23 9.60 -27.75
CA GLU A 29 -5.56 8.45 -27.15
C GLU A 29 -4.06 8.72 -27.10
N ASN A 30 -3.47 8.56 -25.91
CA ASN A 30 -2.09 8.91 -25.67
C ASN A 30 -1.43 7.90 -24.74
N ARG A 31 -0.10 8.01 -24.64
CA ARG A 31 0.74 7.10 -23.85
C ARG A 31 0.99 7.57 -22.41
N VAL A 32 0.36 8.65 -21.97
CA VAL A 32 0.65 9.28 -20.67
C VAL A 32 -0.49 9.03 -19.69
N GLU A 33 -1.74 9.22 -20.12
CA GLU A 33 -2.92 9.08 -19.28
C GLU A 33 -3.86 7.98 -19.80
N PRO A 34 -4.51 7.22 -18.89
CA PRO A 34 -4.38 7.28 -17.43
C PRO A 34 -3.17 6.50 -16.89
N ILE A 35 -2.48 5.74 -17.75
CA ILE A 35 -1.28 4.96 -17.40
C ILE A 35 -0.15 5.38 -18.34
N ALA A 36 0.96 5.83 -17.77
CA ALA A 36 2.11 6.27 -18.53
C ALA A 36 2.93 5.08 -19.04
N LYS A 37 3.16 5.03 -20.35
CA LYS A 37 3.88 3.99 -21.09
C LYS A 37 5.11 4.60 -21.78
N PRO A 38 6.18 4.92 -21.03
CA PRO A 38 7.42 5.37 -21.63
C PRO A 38 8.03 4.28 -22.52
N ALA A 39 8.36 4.63 -23.76
CA ALA A 39 9.14 3.77 -24.64
C ALA A 39 10.55 3.56 -24.07
N PHE A 40 11.15 2.41 -24.36
CA PHE A 40 12.48 2.03 -23.90
C PHE A 40 13.13 1.09 -24.92
N ASP A 41 14.46 1.06 -24.92
CA ASP A 41 15.24 0.23 -25.83
C ASP A 41 15.38 -1.20 -25.32
N VAL A 42 15.43 -2.14 -26.27
CA VAL A 42 15.56 -3.59 -26.00
C VAL A 42 16.66 -4.17 -26.90
N PRO A 43 17.95 -3.98 -26.56
CA PRO A 43 19.05 -4.37 -27.42
C PRO A 43 19.47 -5.85 -27.27
N PHE A 44 18.81 -6.60 -26.39
CA PHE A 44 19.03 -8.04 -26.21
C PHE A 44 17.73 -8.73 -25.80
N GLU A 45 17.68 -10.05 -25.96
CA GLU A 45 16.54 -10.87 -25.53
C GLU A 45 16.82 -11.57 -24.20
N LEU A 46 15.77 -11.81 -23.42
CA LEU A 46 15.76 -12.75 -22.30
C LEU A 46 15.53 -14.17 -22.83
N ILE A 47 16.42 -15.09 -22.46
CA ILE A 47 16.38 -16.49 -22.85
C ILE A 47 15.50 -17.25 -21.84
N PRO A 48 14.43 -17.93 -22.29
CA PRO A 48 13.55 -18.68 -21.40
C PRO A 48 14.31 -19.66 -20.49
N GLY A 49 14.02 -19.60 -19.18
CA GLY A 49 14.61 -20.50 -18.19
C GLY A 49 16.04 -20.15 -17.74
N GLU A 50 16.63 -19.08 -18.26
CA GLU A 50 17.96 -18.62 -17.81
C GLU A 50 17.91 -18.01 -16.39
N PRO A 51 19.03 -18.01 -15.66
CA PRO A 51 19.14 -17.31 -14.39
C PRO A 51 19.28 -15.79 -14.59
N ILE A 52 18.45 -15.03 -13.86
CA ILE A 52 18.49 -13.57 -13.81
C ILE A 52 18.82 -13.16 -12.38
N PHE A 53 19.90 -12.42 -12.21
CA PHE A 53 20.27 -11.85 -10.92
C PHE A 53 19.54 -10.53 -10.69
N THR A 54 19.05 -10.34 -9.47
CA THR A 54 18.21 -9.20 -9.10
C THR A 54 18.71 -8.60 -7.79
N ILE A 55 18.99 -7.29 -7.78
CA ILE A 55 19.41 -6.57 -6.57
C ILE A 55 18.78 -5.17 -6.52
N GLY A 56 18.51 -4.68 -5.31
CA GLY A 56 17.95 -3.35 -5.11
C GLY A 56 16.77 -3.32 -4.15
N SER A 57 16.00 -2.24 -4.22
CA SER A 57 14.89 -1.94 -3.30
C SER A 57 13.73 -2.96 -3.34
N CYS A 58 12.71 -2.76 -2.51
CA CYS A 58 11.48 -3.57 -2.48
C CYS A 58 10.83 -3.81 -3.85
N PHE A 59 10.92 -2.83 -4.77
CA PHE A 59 10.37 -2.97 -6.11
C PHE A 59 11.02 -4.12 -6.90
N ALA A 60 12.30 -4.43 -6.65
CA ALA A 60 12.98 -5.59 -7.24
C ALA A 60 12.30 -6.91 -6.85
N ARG A 61 11.70 -7.00 -5.65
CA ARG A 61 10.99 -8.23 -5.23
C ARG A 61 9.78 -8.50 -6.11
N ASN A 62 9.11 -7.46 -6.57
CA ASN A 62 8.01 -7.60 -7.50
C ASN A 62 8.49 -8.04 -8.89
N VAL A 63 9.61 -7.50 -9.36
CA VAL A 63 10.26 -7.94 -10.60
C VAL A 63 10.54 -9.44 -10.57
N GLU A 64 11.11 -9.93 -9.46
CA GLU A 64 11.42 -11.35 -9.27
C GLU A 64 10.17 -12.24 -9.30
N ALA A 65 9.08 -11.81 -8.66
CA ALA A 65 7.85 -12.59 -8.60
C ALA A 65 7.26 -12.83 -10.00
N GLU A 66 7.25 -11.79 -10.84
CA GLU A 66 6.73 -11.88 -12.20
C GLU A 66 7.69 -12.65 -13.13
N LEU A 67 9.00 -12.45 -13.01
CA LEU A 67 9.99 -13.24 -13.74
C LEU A 67 9.87 -14.75 -13.40
N LEU A 68 9.69 -15.09 -12.12
CA LEU A 68 9.43 -16.47 -11.70
C LEU A 68 8.14 -17.02 -12.31
N ALA A 69 7.05 -16.24 -12.30
CA ALA A 69 5.76 -16.64 -12.89
C ALA A 69 5.88 -16.94 -14.39
N ARG A 70 6.86 -16.34 -15.07
CA ARG A 70 7.16 -16.54 -16.51
C ARG A 70 8.22 -17.61 -16.77
N GLY A 71 8.68 -18.31 -15.74
CA GLY A 71 9.57 -19.46 -15.84
C GLY A 71 11.06 -19.13 -15.85
N PHE A 72 11.46 -17.90 -15.52
CA PHE A 72 12.87 -17.56 -15.29
C PHE A 72 13.36 -18.09 -13.95
N LYS A 73 14.67 -18.29 -13.81
CA LYS A 73 15.29 -18.68 -12.53
C LYS A 73 15.79 -17.44 -11.83
N ILE A 74 15.42 -17.26 -10.56
CA ILE A 74 15.88 -16.14 -9.73
C ILE A 74 16.71 -16.71 -8.58
N PRO A 75 18.06 -16.68 -8.65
CA PRO A 75 18.92 -17.27 -7.62
C PRO A 75 18.66 -16.70 -6.22
N MET A 76 18.44 -15.38 -6.10
CA MET A 76 18.13 -14.73 -4.83
C MET A 76 16.84 -15.26 -4.18
N ARG A 77 15.92 -15.84 -4.95
CA ARG A 77 14.69 -16.48 -4.44
C ARG A 77 14.90 -17.91 -3.99
N GLN A 78 15.97 -18.57 -4.43
CA GLN A 78 16.31 -19.93 -3.99
C GLN A 78 16.80 -19.96 -2.54
N LEU A 79 17.31 -18.83 -2.03
CA LEU A 79 17.67 -18.65 -0.61
C LEU A 79 16.57 -19.07 0.35
N PHE A 80 15.31 -18.74 0.05
CA PHE A 80 14.16 -18.99 0.92
C PHE A 80 13.80 -20.49 1.05
N ASN A 81 14.45 -21.36 0.28
CA ASN A 81 14.35 -22.81 0.41
C ASN A 81 15.41 -23.40 1.35
N THR A 82 16.27 -22.58 1.96
CA THR A 82 17.32 -23.01 2.87
C THR A 82 16.92 -22.84 4.34
N PRO A 83 17.44 -23.65 5.27
CA PRO A 83 17.06 -23.57 6.69
C PRO A 83 17.27 -22.19 7.33
N ALA A 84 18.32 -21.45 6.93
CA ALA A 84 18.63 -20.14 7.51
C ALA A 84 17.60 -19.04 7.16
N PHE A 85 16.82 -19.25 6.09
CA PHE A 85 15.86 -18.29 5.53
C PHE A 85 14.42 -18.79 5.56
N GLU A 86 14.18 -19.98 6.10
CA GLU A 86 12.84 -20.55 6.22
C GLU A 86 11.91 -19.59 6.98
N GLY A 87 10.75 -19.29 6.39
CA GLY A 87 9.74 -18.40 6.98
C GLY A 87 10.08 -16.90 6.97
N LEU A 88 11.22 -16.49 6.39
CA LEU A 88 11.56 -15.07 6.25
C LEU A 88 10.90 -14.43 5.03
N ALA A 89 10.53 -13.16 5.17
CA ALA A 89 9.98 -12.39 4.06
C ALA A 89 11.07 -12.08 3.02
N PRO A 90 10.71 -12.00 1.71
CA PRO A 90 11.65 -11.66 0.66
C PRO A 90 12.38 -10.32 0.82
N GLU A 91 11.91 -9.43 1.68
CA GLU A 91 12.51 -8.12 1.91
C GLU A 91 13.92 -8.17 2.53
N ILE A 92 14.32 -9.31 3.11
CA ILE A 92 15.66 -9.50 3.72
C ILE A 92 16.81 -9.22 2.74
N VAL A 93 16.59 -9.43 1.45
CA VAL A 93 17.56 -9.25 0.36
C VAL A 93 17.43 -7.88 -0.33
N ASN A 94 16.67 -6.95 0.25
CA ASN A 94 16.58 -5.59 -0.29
C ASN A 94 17.86 -4.80 -0.02
N ASN A 95 18.34 -4.07 -1.03
CA ASN A 95 19.43 -3.10 -0.90
C ASN A 95 18.97 -1.72 -1.40
N PHE A 96 19.02 -0.69 -0.55
CA PHE A 96 18.39 0.59 -0.90
C PHE A 96 19.35 1.62 -1.52
N GLY A 97 20.53 1.81 -0.93
CA GLY A 97 21.53 2.76 -1.43
C GLY A 97 22.49 2.14 -2.44
N THR A 98 23.06 2.97 -3.33
CA THR A 98 24.16 2.52 -4.21
C THR A 98 25.36 1.97 -3.43
N PRO A 99 25.74 2.50 -2.24
CA PRO A 99 26.80 1.89 -1.44
C PRO A 99 26.41 0.52 -0.89
N SER A 100 25.15 0.31 -0.51
CA SER A 100 24.68 -0.97 0.03
C SER A 100 24.72 -2.07 -1.04
N ILE A 101 24.40 -1.74 -2.30
CA ILE A 101 24.55 -2.65 -3.44
C ILE A 101 26.04 -2.97 -3.67
N TYR A 102 26.90 -1.94 -3.67
CA TYR A 102 28.36 -2.13 -3.78
C TYR A 102 28.89 -3.08 -2.70
N ASN A 103 28.50 -2.85 -1.45
CA ASN A 103 28.93 -3.64 -0.30
C ASN A 103 28.62 -5.12 -0.47
N GLU A 104 27.40 -5.48 -0.86
CA GLU A 104 27.02 -6.89 -1.07
C GLU A 104 27.90 -7.56 -2.12
N PHE A 105 28.21 -6.89 -3.24
CA PHE A 105 29.13 -7.40 -4.25
C PHE A 105 30.55 -7.51 -3.72
N ALA A 106 31.06 -6.44 -3.10
CA ALA A 106 32.43 -6.39 -2.60
C ALA A 106 32.71 -7.51 -1.58
N TRP A 107 31.77 -7.75 -0.66
CA TRP A 107 31.87 -8.83 0.32
C TRP A 107 31.71 -10.21 -0.31
N ALA A 108 30.71 -10.40 -1.18
CA ALA A 108 30.46 -11.69 -1.80
C ALA A 108 31.66 -12.18 -2.63
N PHE A 109 32.29 -11.28 -3.38
CA PHE A 109 33.45 -11.58 -4.23
C PHE A 109 34.81 -11.42 -3.52
N GLY A 110 34.83 -11.05 -2.24
CA GLY A 110 36.06 -10.95 -1.44
C GLY A 110 36.96 -9.77 -1.80
N GLU A 111 36.42 -8.73 -2.45
CA GLU A 111 37.12 -7.47 -2.75
C GLU A 111 37.30 -6.62 -1.49
N GLU A 112 36.33 -6.72 -0.58
CA GLU A 112 36.40 -6.14 0.77
C GLU A 112 36.03 -7.19 1.81
N ARG A 113 36.62 -7.08 3.00
CA ARG A 113 36.33 -7.98 4.12
C ARG A 113 35.05 -7.53 4.83
N PHE A 114 34.10 -8.44 4.99
CA PHE A 114 33.00 -8.27 5.95
C PHE A 114 33.52 -8.48 7.38
N ASP A 115 33.55 -7.43 8.19
CA ASP A 115 33.97 -7.49 9.59
C ASP A 115 32.78 -7.83 10.50
N GLU A 116 32.55 -9.13 10.72
CA GLU A 116 31.43 -9.64 11.53
C GLU A 116 31.37 -9.01 12.92
N ALA A 117 32.52 -8.75 13.56
CA ALA A 117 32.58 -8.20 14.91
C ALA A 117 32.04 -6.76 15.00
N LYS A 118 32.09 -6.02 13.89
CA LYS A 118 31.53 -4.67 13.79
C LYS A 118 30.11 -4.73 13.22
N ALA A 119 29.90 -5.46 12.14
CA ALA A 119 28.64 -5.48 11.41
C ALA A 119 27.49 -6.16 12.17
N ILE A 120 27.79 -7.07 13.10
CA ILE A 120 26.80 -7.82 13.88
C ILE A 120 26.90 -7.40 15.34
N VAL A 121 25.81 -6.84 15.87
CA VAL A 121 25.78 -6.27 17.22
C VAL A 121 24.82 -7.04 18.13
N GLU A 122 25.23 -7.27 19.37
CA GLU A 122 24.34 -7.82 20.40
C GLU A 122 23.39 -6.73 20.91
N VAL A 123 22.09 -6.97 20.78
CA VAL A 123 21.01 -6.02 21.16
C VAL A 123 20.21 -6.49 22.37
N GLY A 124 20.62 -7.60 22.96
CA GLY A 124 20.07 -8.20 24.18
C GLY A 124 20.68 -9.59 24.37
N GLU A 125 20.42 -10.20 25.54
CA GLU A 125 20.97 -11.52 25.87
C GLU A 125 20.70 -12.55 24.76
N ASN A 126 21.79 -13.03 24.14
CA ASN A 126 21.77 -13.97 23.01
C ASN A 126 20.89 -13.52 21.83
N ARG A 127 20.81 -12.21 21.58
CA ARG A 127 20.07 -11.61 20.47
C ARG A 127 20.97 -10.65 19.71
N TYR A 128 21.25 -11.01 18.48
CA TYR A 128 22.15 -10.31 17.58
C TYR A 128 21.40 -9.76 16.38
N ALA A 129 21.83 -8.60 15.89
CA ALA A 129 21.32 -7.95 14.68
C ALA A 129 22.46 -7.70 13.70
N ASP A 130 22.25 -8.07 12.43
CA ASP A 130 23.11 -7.67 11.31
C ASP A 130 22.67 -6.28 10.83
N LEU A 131 23.56 -5.29 10.93
CA LEU A 131 23.28 -3.89 10.60
C LEU A 131 23.08 -3.64 9.09
N HIS A 132 23.36 -4.63 8.24
CA HIS A 132 23.17 -4.55 6.79
C HIS A 132 21.89 -5.25 6.31
N ILE A 133 21.13 -5.86 7.22
CA ILE A 133 19.83 -6.48 6.93
C ILE A 133 18.71 -5.53 7.37
N VAL A 134 17.58 -5.60 6.65
CA VAL A 134 16.38 -4.83 6.97
C VAL A 134 15.84 -5.09 8.38
N ASN A 135 15.34 -4.04 9.02
CA ASN A 135 14.82 -4.08 10.39
C ASN A 135 13.54 -4.91 10.58
N SER A 136 12.90 -5.41 9.50
CA SER A 136 11.78 -6.36 9.61
C SER A 136 12.25 -7.76 10.07
N VAL A 137 13.55 -8.07 9.91
CA VAL A 137 14.16 -9.27 10.46
C VAL A 137 14.45 -9.06 11.95
N ARG A 138 13.84 -9.89 12.79
CA ARG A 138 14.04 -9.80 14.24
C ARG A 138 15.43 -10.28 14.65
N PRO A 139 16.06 -9.63 15.65
CA PRO A 139 17.29 -10.13 16.25
C PRO A 139 17.14 -11.56 16.78
N GLY A 140 18.19 -12.37 16.62
CA GLY A 140 18.17 -13.80 16.97
C GLY A 140 19.55 -14.31 17.42
N PRO A 141 19.70 -15.63 17.64
CA PRO A 141 20.98 -16.23 18.00
C PRO A 141 22.08 -15.90 17.00
N LEU A 142 23.33 -15.76 17.47
CA LEU A 142 24.47 -15.37 16.64
C LEU A 142 24.68 -16.30 15.44
N ASP A 143 24.58 -17.62 15.66
CA ASP A 143 24.76 -18.62 14.61
C ASP A 143 23.76 -18.47 13.47
N ASP A 144 22.49 -18.14 13.78
CA ASP A 144 21.44 -17.92 12.78
C ASP A 144 21.72 -16.66 11.96
N VAL A 145 22.16 -15.58 12.61
CA VAL A 145 22.49 -14.31 11.95
C VAL A 145 23.70 -14.50 11.02
N LEU A 146 24.74 -15.19 11.49
CA LEU A 146 25.91 -15.52 10.70
C LEU A 146 25.57 -16.47 9.54
N ALA A 147 24.70 -17.46 9.76
CA ALA A 147 24.24 -18.35 8.69
C ALA A 147 23.49 -17.59 7.59
N ARG A 148 22.65 -16.61 7.95
CA ARG A 148 21.98 -15.74 6.98
C ARG A 148 22.97 -14.88 6.21
N ARG A 149 23.95 -14.25 6.88
CA ARG A 149 24.97 -13.44 6.20
C ARG A 149 25.80 -14.26 5.21
N ARG A 150 26.23 -15.46 5.61
CA ARG A 150 26.93 -16.39 4.69
C ARG A 150 26.06 -16.78 3.51
N GLY A 151 24.79 -17.11 3.74
CA GLY A 151 23.85 -17.45 2.67
C GLY A 151 23.62 -16.29 1.71
N LEU A 152 23.45 -15.05 2.21
CA LEU A 152 23.35 -13.85 1.37
C LEU A 152 24.58 -13.68 0.49
N MET A 153 25.79 -13.79 1.05
CA MET A 153 27.03 -13.70 0.26
C MET A 153 27.13 -14.81 -0.79
N GLU A 154 26.74 -16.04 -0.46
CA GLU A 154 26.74 -17.16 -1.40
C GLU A 154 25.75 -16.96 -2.55
N ALA A 155 24.53 -16.51 -2.24
CA ALA A 155 23.55 -16.16 -3.26
C ALA A 155 24.02 -14.99 -4.12
N THR A 156 24.63 -13.96 -3.53
CA THR A 156 25.19 -12.84 -4.30
C THR A 156 26.27 -13.28 -5.28
N ARG A 157 27.10 -14.28 -4.95
CA ARG A 157 28.11 -14.84 -5.87
C ARG A 157 27.50 -15.48 -7.13
N THR A 158 26.24 -15.91 -7.08
CA THR A 158 25.55 -16.50 -8.25
C THR A 158 25.37 -15.50 -9.40
N LEU A 159 25.58 -14.20 -9.16
CA LEU A 159 25.72 -13.20 -10.22
C LEU A 159 26.76 -13.63 -11.28
N ALA A 160 27.83 -14.34 -10.87
CA ALA A 160 28.86 -14.87 -11.77
C ALA A 160 28.29 -15.78 -12.88
N ASP A 161 27.16 -16.44 -12.62
CA ASP A 161 26.53 -17.38 -13.55
C ASP A 161 25.38 -16.75 -14.36
N CYS A 162 25.01 -15.51 -14.05
CA CYS A 162 23.86 -14.83 -14.65
C CYS A 162 24.28 -13.98 -15.85
N ARG A 163 23.58 -14.13 -16.98
CA ARG A 163 23.79 -13.28 -18.16
C ARG A 163 23.08 -11.93 -18.03
N VAL A 164 22.07 -11.85 -17.16
CA VAL A 164 21.27 -10.65 -16.95
C VAL A 164 21.26 -10.26 -15.49
N LEU A 165 21.59 -9.00 -15.22
CA LEU A 165 21.49 -8.33 -13.93
C LEU A 165 20.40 -7.27 -14.00
N VAL A 166 19.37 -7.38 -13.16
CA VAL A 166 18.41 -6.28 -12.94
C VAL A 166 18.78 -5.56 -11.65
N MET A 167 19.07 -4.26 -11.76
CA MET A 167 19.46 -3.42 -10.64
C MET A 167 18.45 -2.31 -10.43
N THR A 168 17.88 -2.23 -9.21
CA THR A 168 16.84 -1.25 -8.85
C THR A 168 17.32 -0.28 -7.77
N LEU A 169 17.57 0.97 -8.13
CA LEU A 169 18.08 2.01 -7.22
C LEU A 169 16.98 2.55 -6.29
N GLY A 170 17.27 2.64 -4.99
CA GLY A 170 16.27 2.93 -3.96
C GLY A 170 16.36 4.33 -3.35
N LEU A 171 17.45 4.63 -2.66
CA LEU A 171 17.59 5.79 -1.77
C LEU A 171 18.99 6.44 -1.86
N ALA A 172 19.05 7.76 -1.69
CA ALA A 172 20.31 8.52 -1.53
C ALA A 172 20.52 9.03 -0.09
N GLU A 173 19.52 8.91 0.79
CA GLU A 173 19.66 9.13 2.24
C GLU A 173 20.03 7.79 2.89
N VAL A 174 21.26 7.70 3.42
CA VAL A 174 21.86 6.47 3.94
C VAL A 174 22.53 6.74 5.29
N TRP A 175 22.83 5.67 6.02
CA TRP A 175 23.54 5.76 7.30
C TRP A 175 24.97 5.29 7.13
N TRP A 176 25.91 6.02 7.70
CA TRP A 176 27.31 5.68 7.76
C TRP A 176 27.64 5.12 9.14
N ASP A 177 28.45 4.06 9.16
CA ASP A 177 28.98 3.46 10.38
C ASP A 177 30.44 3.90 10.57
N GLU A 178 30.68 4.77 11.55
CA GLU A 178 32.00 5.33 11.87
C GLU A 178 32.98 4.27 12.41
N GLU A 179 32.48 3.16 12.96
CA GLU A 179 33.35 2.10 13.48
C GLU A 179 33.77 1.12 12.38
N ALA A 180 32.81 0.74 11.53
CA ALA A 180 33.03 -0.17 10.42
C ALA A 180 33.56 0.55 9.16
N GLN A 181 33.49 1.88 9.09
CA GLN A 181 33.85 2.70 7.94
C GLN A 181 33.14 2.24 6.67
N THR A 182 31.84 1.99 6.77
CA THR A 182 30.99 1.52 5.67
C THR A 182 29.58 2.07 5.78
N TYR A 183 28.90 2.16 4.64
CA TYR A 183 27.50 2.52 4.59
C TYR A 183 26.59 1.34 4.95
N LEU A 184 25.57 1.63 5.75
CA LEU A 184 24.53 0.68 6.14
C LEU A 184 23.43 0.61 5.08
N ASN A 185 22.73 -0.53 5.07
CA ASN A 185 21.59 -0.73 4.17
C ASN A 185 20.32 -0.05 4.69
N THR A 186 20.12 -0.05 6.00
CA THR A 186 18.97 0.55 6.66
C THR A 186 19.38 1.38 7.87
N VAL A 187 18.46 2.21 8.37
CA VAL A 187 18.64 2.90 9.64
C VAL A 187 18.93 1.88 10.76
N PRO A 188 19.93 2.10 11.63
CA PRO A 188 20.16 1.22 12.76
C PRO A 188 18.92 1.18 13.68
N LEU A 189 18.74 0.09 14.44
CA LEU A 189 17.62 -0.01 15.38
C LEU A 189 17.69 1.12 16.45
N PRO A 190 16.55 1.68 16.91
CA PRO A 190 16.57 2.75 17.92
C PRO A 190 17.36 2.42 19.19
N GLY A 191 17.29 1.16 19.65
CA GLY A 191 18.07 0.69 20.80
C GLY A 191 19.58 0.67 20.54
N VAL A 192 19.98 0.30 19.31
CA VAL A 192 21.37 0.30 18.83
C VAL A 192 21.90 1.73 18.76
N MET A 193 21.15 2.65 18.13
CA MET A 193 21.52 4.07 18.09
C MET A 193 21.65 4.68 19.48
N LYS A 194 20.74 4.34 20.41
CA LYS A 194 20.81 4.82 21.79
C LYS A 194 22.02 4.27 22.55
N ALA A 195 22.38 3.01 22.33
CA ALA A 195 23.52 2.37 22.98
C ALA A 195 24.87 2.88 22.44
N MET A 196 24.91 3.28 21.17
CA MET A 196 26.14 3.71 20.47
C MET A 196 25.93 5.07 19.79
N PRO A 197 25.73 6.17 20.56
CA PRO A 197 25.29 7.46 20.02
C PRO A 197 26.29 8.15 19.09
N GLY A 198 27.57 7.78 19.15
CA GLY A 198 28.63 8.36 18.30
C GLY A 198 29.01 7.50 17.09
N ARG A 199 28.37 6.35 16.88
CA ARG A 199 28.78 5.40 15.83
C ARG A 199 28.12 5.66 14.48
N PHE A 200 26.92 6.22 14.46
CA PHE A 200 26.14 6.31 13.23
C PHE A 200 25.86 7.75 12.84
N SER A 201 26.12 8.08 11.58
CA SER A 201 25.89 9.41 11.01
C SER A 201 25.00 9.30 9.77
N LEU A 202 24.06 10.23 9.63
CA LEU A 202 23.17 10.29 8.46
C LEU A 202 23.89 11.02 7.32
N HIS A 203 24.04 10.36 6.18
CA HIS A 203 24.61 10.96 4.98
C HIS A 203 23.54 11.07 3.89
N VAL A 204 23.51 12.20 3.20
CA VAL A 204 22.71 12.41 1.99
C VAL A 204 23.70 12.49 0.85
N LEU A 205 23.73 11.43 0.02
CA LEU A 205 24.73 11.30 -1.02
C LEU A 205 24.52 12.34 -2.12
N SER A 206 25.63 12.91 -2.57
CA SER A 206 25.73 13.74 -3.77
C SER A 206 25.60 12.91 -5.05
N PHE A 207 25.48 13.59 -6.19
CA PHE A 207 25.54 12.95 -7.51
C PHE A 207 26.83 12.14 -7.68
N GLU A 208 27.97 12.73 -7.34
CA GLU A 208 29.30 12.15 -7.48
C GLU A 208 29.45 10.88 -6.65
N GLU A 209 28.98 10.90 -5.40
CA GLU A 209 29.02 9.73 -4.51
C GLU A 209 28.10 8.62 -5.00
N CYS A 210 26.85 8.94 -5.37
CA CYS A 210 25.93 7.96 -5.92
C CYS A 210 26.49 7.32 -7.20
N HIS A 211 27.07 8.13 -8.08
CA HIS A 211 27.70 7.70 -9.32
C HIS A 211 28.92 6.82 -9.06
N ASP A 212 29.83 7.22 -8.16
CA ASP A 212 31.04 6.43 -7.87
C ASP A 212 30.70 5.05 -7.32
N TYR A 213 29.81 4.97 -6.33
CA TYR A 213 29.41 3.67 -5.76
C TYR A 213 28.68 2.79 -6.77
N LEU A 214 27.78 3.36 -7.58
CA LEU A 214 27.10 2.59 -8.61
C LEU A 214 28.09 2.07 -9.67
N ARG A 215 29.00 2.92 -10.14
CA ARG A 215 30.05 2.53 -11.08
C ARG A 215 30.92 1.41 -10.50
N ARG A 216 31.37 1.53 -9.25
CA ARG A 216 32.16 0.48 -8.58
C ARG A 216 31.38 -0.82 -8.45
N ALA A 217 30.10 -0.78 -8.12
CA ALA A 217 29.26 -1.98 -8.06
C ALA A 217 29.16 -2.66 -9.44
N LEU A 218 28.98 -1.88 -10.50
CA LEU A 218 28.96 -2.38 -11.88
C LEU A 218 30.33 -2.93 -12.32
N ASP A 219 31.42 -2.26 -11.95
CA ASP A 219 32.79 -2.74 -12.23
C ASP A 219 33.02 -4.11 -11.59
N LEU A 220 32.54 -4.33 -10.35
CA LEU A 220 32.59 -5.65 -9.71
C LEU A 220 31.69 -6.68 -10.42
N ALA A 221 30.48 -6.28 -10.80
CA ALA A 221 29.58 -7.15 -11.55
C ALA A 221 30.18 -7.59 -12.89
N PHE A 222 30.83 -6.69 -13.64
CA PHE A 222 31.49 -7.04 -14.90
C PHE A 222 32.82 -7.77 -14.72
N LYS A 223 33.54 -7.54 -13.61
CA LYS A 223 34.79 -8.24 -13.28
C LYS A 223 34.55 -9.71 -12.96
N HIS A 224 33.48 -10.01 -12.22
CA HIS A 224 33.18 -11.37 -11.72
C HIS A 224 32.03 -12.07 -12.46
N GLY A 225 31.26 -11.31 -13.22
CA GLY A 225 30.17 -11.80 -14.07
C GLY A 225 30.65 -12.44 -15.36
N ARG A 226 29.69 -12.90 -16.16
CA ARG A 226 29.95 -13.41 -17.50
C ARG A 226 30.42 -12.29 -18.44
N ASP A 227 31.22 -12.66 -19.44
CA ASP A 227 31.67 -11.73 -20.50
C ASP A 227 30.51 -11.12 -21.31
N ASP A 228 29.37 -11.82 -21.38
CA ASP A 228 28.15 -11.39 -22.06
C ASP A 228 27.09 -10.79 -21.11
N LEU A 229 27.48 -10.42 -19.87
CA LEU A 229 26.58 -9.81 -18.89
C LEU A 229 25.92 -8.53 -19.44
N ARG A 230 24.59 -8.49 -19.34
CA ARG A 230 23.76 -7.32 -19.64
C ARG A 230 23.09 -6.82 -18.37
N VAL A 231 22.95 -5.51 -18.25
CA VAL A 231 22.37 -4.87 -17.06
C VAL A 231 21.12 -4.09 -17.42
N ILE A 232 20.01 -4.39 -16.77
CA ILE A 232 18.79 -3.58 -16.79
C ILE A 232 18.79 -2.74 -15.51
N LEU A 233 19.03 -1.44 -15.66
CA LEU A 233 19.04 -0.48 -14.57
C LEU A 233 17.68 0.23 -14.48
N THR A 234 17.16 0.39 -13.27
CA THR A 234 15.94 1.17 -13.03
C THR A 234 16.00 1.90 -11.70
N VAL A 235 15.18 2.94 -11.56
CA VAL A 235 14.93 3.65 -10.29
C VAL A 235 13.61 3.15 -9.69
N SER A 236 13.62 2.89 -8.39
CA SER A 236 12.42 2.45 -7.68
C SER A 236 11.40 3.59 -7.56
N PRO A 237 10.12 3.38 -7.92
CA PRO A 237 9.05 4.35 -7.69
C PRO A 237 8.70 4.47 -6.21
N VAL A 238 8.94 3.43 -5.40
CA VAL A 238 8.52 3.38 -3.99
C VAL A 238 9.15 4.55 -3.23
N PRO A 239 8.35 5.47 -2.67
CA PRO A 239 8.86 6.63 -1.95
C PRO A 239 9.50 6.19 -0.64
N MET A 240 10.44 6.99 -0.14
CA MET A 240 10.95 6.80 1.22
C MET A 240 9.80 6.94 2.22
N PHE A 241 9.75 6.03 3.20
CA PHE A 241 8.72 6.03 4.22
C PHE A 241 8.86 7.22 5.20
N ALA A 242 10.10 7.58 5.52
CA ALA A 242 10.45 8.70 6.38
C ALA A 242 11.82 9.27 5.97
N THR A 243 12.05 10.53 6.32
CA THR A 243 13.37 11.18 6.27
C THR A 243 13.82 11.53 7.68
N HIS A 244 15.13 11.45 7.93
CA HIS A 244 15.77 11.92 9.17
C HIS A 244 16.30 13.36 9.02
N ARG A 245 15.97 14.03 7.91
CA ARG A 245 16.29 15.43 7.65
C ARG A 245 15.19 16.34 8.23
N ARG A 246 15.48 17.65 8.28
CA ARG A 246 14.54 18.67 8.77
C ARG A 246 13.44 19.03 7.78
N GLU A 247 13.58 18.63 6.52
CA GLU A 247 12.65 18.97 5.44
C GLU A 247 11.51 17.96 5.31
N ASP A 248 10.52 18.32 4.49
CA ASP A 248 9.39 17.45 4.18
C ASP A 248 9.84 16.18 3.44
N VAL A 249 9.24 15.04 3.79
CA VAL A 249 9.59 13.73 3.22
C VAL A 249 9.40 13.68 1.70
N LEU A 250 8.45 14.42 1.13
CA LEU A 250 8.23 14.50 -0.31
C LEU A 250 9.39 15.22 -0.99
N VAL A 251 9.94 16.26 -0.37
CA VAL A 251 11.10 17.00 -0.88
C VAL A 251 12.36 16.12 -0.80
N ALA A 252 12.60 15.48 0.34
CA ALA A 252 13.72 14.56 0.52
C ALA A 252 13.65 13.36 -0.45
N ASN A 253 12.46 12.79 -0.65
CA ASN A 253 12.21 11.74 -1.63
C ASN A 253 12.49 12.23 -3.05
N SER A 254 12.01 13.43 -3.40
CA SER A 254 12.21 14.03 -4.73
C SER A 254 13.70 14.18 -5.04
N TYR A 255 14.51 14.68 -4.09
CA TYR A 255 15.96 14.73 -4.25
C TYR A 255 16.54 13.33 -4.47
N SER A 256 16.21 12.37 -3.60
CA SER A 256 16.71 11.00 -3.64
C SER A 256 16.45 10.32 -4.99
N LYS A 257 15.23 10.42 -5.53
CA LYS A 257 14.91 9.82 -6.83
C LYS A 257 15.54 10.58 -8.00
N SER A 258 15.57 11.91 -7.93
CA SER A 258 16.14 12.75 -8.99
C SER A 258 17.64 12.53 -9.16
N VAL A 259 18.41 12.48 -8.06
CA VAL A 259 19.86 12.25 -8.13
C VAL A 259 20.17 10.85 -8.65
N LEU A 260 19.45 9.82 -8.18
CA LEU A 260 19.63 8.45 -8.68
C LEU A 260 19.23 8.30 -10.15
N ARG A 261 18.19 9.01 -10.60
CA ARG A 261 17.80 9.02 -12.01
C ARG A 261 18.84 9.70 -12.90
N ALA A 262 19.41 10.82 -12.46
CA ALA A 262 20.49 11.49 -13.16
C ALA A 262 21.75 10.60 -13.24
N VAL A 263 22.10 9.92 -12.14
CA VAL A 263 23.22 8.97 -12.10
C VAL A 263 22.98 7.80 -13.05
N ALA A 264 21.76 7.25 -13.09
CA ALA A 264 21.40 6.18 -14.02
C ALA A 264 21.57 6.62 -15.49
N GLU A 265 21.19 7.86 -15.82
CA GLU A 265 21.40 8.42 -17.17
C GLU A 265 22.89 8.41 -17.53
N GLN A 266 23.73 8.98 -16.65
CA GLN A 266 25.17 9.08 -16.91
C GLN A 266 25.83 7.71 -17.10
N ILE A 267 25.42 6.71 -16.32
CA ILE A 267 25.94 5.33 -16.43
C ILE A 267 25.51 4.69 -17.76
N VAL A 268 24.24 4.81 -18.14
CA VAL A 268 23.70 4.20 -19.37
C VAL A 268 24.31 4.83 -20.62
N THR A 269 24.49 6.16 -20.63
CA THR A 269 25.17 6.85 -21.74
C THR A 269 26.62 6.38 -21.91
N ALA A 270 27.29 5.99 -20.82
CA ALA A 270 28.70 5.60 -20.83
C ALA A 270 28.96 4.13 -21.23
N ASP A 271 27.98 3.22 -21.09
CA ASP A 271 28.18 1.78 -21.32
C ASP A 271 26.98 1.10 -21.99
N GLN A 272 27.17 0.67 -23.23
CA GLN A 272 26.15 0.00 -24.06
C GLN A 272 25.72 -1.38 -23.55
N ARG A 273 26.39 -1.94 -22.53
CA ARG A 273 25.95 -3.17 -21.84
C ARG A 273 24.82 -2.91 -20.86
N ILE A 274 24.58 -1.65 -20.52
CA ILE A 274 23.61 -1.21 -19.52
C ILE A 274 22.48 -0.47 -20.22
N VAL A 275 21.26 -0.83 -19.90
CA VAL A 275 20.04 -0.20 -20.44
C VAL A 275 19.17 0.30 -19.30
N TYR A 276 18.43 1.39 -19.55
CA TYR A 276 17.47 1.92 -18.60
C TYR A 276 16.07 1.37 -18.85
N PHE A 277 15.42 0.81 -17.82
CA PHE A 277 14.01 0.49 -17.85
C PHE A 277 13.18 1.55 -17.07
N PRO A 278 12.29 2.31 -17.73
CA PRO A 278 11.60 3.46 -17.13
C PRO A 278 10.37 3.07 -16.29
N SER A 279 10.53 2.19 -15.30
CA SER A 279 9.44 1.86 -14.35
C SER A 279 9.14 3.03 -13.39
N TYR A 280 10.16 3.81 -13.05
CA TYR A 280 10.00 5.02 -12.21
C TYR A 280 9.02 5.98 -12.86
N GLU A 281 9.30 6.38 -14.11
CA GLU A 281 8.48 7.33 -14.86
C GLU A 281 7.10 6.76 -15.16
N SER A 282 7.00 5.48 -15.53
CA SER A 282 5.71 4.84 -15.78
C SER A 282 4.78 4.94 -14.58
N ILE A 283 5.29 4.71 -13.37
CA ILE A 283 4.46 4.72 -12.15
C ILE A 283 4.23 6.16 -11.66
N MET A 284 5.24 7.02 -11.70
CA MET A 284 5.13 8.41 -11.23
C MET A 284 4.26 9.30 -12.12
N LEU A 285 4.20 9.02 -13.42
CA LEU A 285 3.42 9.81 -14.39
C LEU A 285 2.03 9.22 -14.66
N SER A 286 1.71 8.03 -14.13
CA SER A 286 0.36 7.47 -14.19
C SER A 286 -0.59 8.19 -13.22
N ASP A 287 -1.91 8.09 -13.47
CA ASP A 287 -2.92 8.62 -12.56
C ASP A 287 -2.70 8.02 -11.16
N ARG A 288 -2.60 8.90 -10.16
CA ARG A 288 -2.25 8.53 -8.79
C ARG A 288 -3.25 7.53 -8.19
N ARG A 289 -4.52 7.63 -8.56
CA ARG A 289 -5.61 6.75 -8.08
C ARG A 289 -5.48 5.32 -8.60
N ILE A 290 -4.72 5.12 -9.68
CA ILE A 290 -4.44 3.81 -10.28
C ILE A 290 -3.12 3.26 -9.75
N ALA A 291 -2.10 4.11 -9.74
CA ALA A 291 -0.73 3.70 -9.45
C ALA A 291 -0.50 3.40 -7.96
N TRP A 292 -1.22 4.06 -7.05
CA TRP A 292 -0.94 4.01 -5.61
C TRP A 292 -2.11 3.47 -4.80
N MET A 293 -1.79 2.72 -3.75
CA MET A 293 -2.71 2.31 -2.71
C MET A 293 -3.14 3.53 -1.87
N ASP A 294 -4.23 3.39 -1.11
CA ASP A 294 -4.78 4.46 -0.23
C ASP A 294 -3.79 4.98 0.83
N ASP A 295 -2.69 4.26 1.07
CA ASP A 295 -1.63 4.68 1.99
C ASP A 295 -0.60 5.64 1.38
N PHE A 296 -0.76 5.99 0.09
CA PHE A 296 0.09 6.91 -0.66
C PHE A 296 1.55 6.48 -0.85
N VAL A 297 1.93 5.28 -0.40
CA VAL A 297 3.31 4.76 -0.38
C VAL A 297 3.46 3.50 -1.19
N HIS A 298 2.49 2.58 -1.15
CA HIS A 298 2.58 1.32 -1.87
C HIS A 298 2.01 1.45 -3.28
N VAL A 299 2.75 0.95 -4.27
CA VAL A 299 2.25 0.82 -5.65
C VAL A 299 1.21 -0.29 -5.69
N THR A 300 0.13 -0.10 -6.43
CA THR A 300 -0.90 -1.14 -6.58
C THR A 300 -0.32 -2.36 -7.29
N ARG A 301 -0.76 -3.56 -6.86
CA ARG A 301 -0.33 -4.82 -7.49
C ARG A 301 -0.58 -4.85 -9.00
N PRO A 302 -1.74 -4.41 -9.52
CA PRO A 302 -1.97 -4.34 -10.97
C PRO A 302 -0.93 -3.45 -11.67
N MET A 303 -0.62 -2.26 -11.14
CA MET A 303 0.35 -1.34 -11.76
C MET A 303 1.79 -1.93 -11.80
N VAL A 304 2.15 -2.67 -10.75
CA VAL A 304 3.40 -3.43 -10.71
C VAL A 304 3.42 -4.51 -11.78
N GLU A 305 2.39 -5.38 -11.82
CA GLU A 305 2.26 -6.47 -12.79
C GLU A 305 2.32 -5.92 -14.22
N PHE A 306 1.61 -4.83 -14.51
CA PHE A 306 1.64 -4.16 -15.82
C PHE A 306 3.05 -3.70 -16.23
N ASN A 307 3.78 -3.04 -15.33
CA ASN A 307 5.12 -2.54 -15.62
C ASN A 307 6.09 -3.68 -15.88
N ILE A 308 6.08 -4.71 -15.04
CA ILE A 308 6.99 -5.84 -15.21
C ILE A 308 6.61 -6.68 -16.43
N ALA A 309 5.31 -6.83 -16.70
CA ALA A 309 4.84 -7.49 -17.91
C ALA A 309 5.35 -6.78 -19.16
N ARG A 310 5.22 -5.44 -19.22
CA ARG A 310 5.74 -4.63 -20.34
C ARG A 310 7.24 -4.86 -20.55
N MET A 311 8.02 -4.88 -19.47
CA MET A 311 9.45 -5.18 -19.53
C MET A 311 9.69 -6.57 -20.11
N VAL A 312 9.13 -7.61 -19.48
CA VAL A 312 9.46 -8.99 -19.82
C VAL A 312 8.93 -9.39 -21.20
N ASP A 313 7.75 -8.91 -21.60
CA ASP A 313 7.21 -9.14 -22.95
C ASP A 313 8.14 -8.56 -24.01
N ALA A 314 8.58 -7.31 -23.82
CA ALA A 314 9.46 -6.63 -24.74
C ALA A 314 10.80 -7.39 -24.92
N TYR A 315 11.39 -7.88 -23.83
CA TYR A 315 12.63 -8.64 -23.90
C TYR A 315 12.46 -10.13 -24.30
N THR A 316 11.25 -10.69 -24.31
CA THR A 316 11.01 -12.08 -24.75
C THR A 316 10.45 -12.18 -26.16
N GLY A 317 10.35 -11.06 -26.89
CA GLY A 317 9.82 -11.01 -28.25
C GLY A 317 8.34 -11.36 -28.33
N ARG A 318 7.63 -11.37 -27.19
CA ARG A 318 6.17 -11.49 -27.18
C ARG A 318 5.62 -10.09 -27.44
N PRO A 319 4.67 -9.92 -28.37
CA PRO A 319 4.03 -8.62 -28.55
C PRO A 319 3.48 -8.17 -27.19
N GLU A 320 3.59 -6.88 -26.86
CA GLU A 320 2.89 -6.31 -25.71
C GLU A 320 1.46 -6.87 -25.74
N SER A 321 1.05 -7.61 -24.71
CA SER A 321 -0.35 -7.97 -24.53
C SER A 321 -1.12 -6.70 -24.16
N THR A 322 -1.22 -5.81 -25.14
CA THR A 322 -1.88 -4.50 -25.07
C THR A 322 -3.37 -4.64 -24.76
N GLU A 323 -3.93 -5.85 -24.83
CA GLU A 323 -5.31 -6.17 -24.50
C GLU A 323 -5.61 -6.28 -23.00
N GLN A 324 -4.60 -6.41 -22.12
CA GLN A 324 -4.86 -6.37 -20.67
C GLN A 324 -4.69 -4.94 -20.14
N LEU A 325 -5.66 -4.09 -20.46
CA LEU A 325 -5.97 -2.94 -19.61
C LEU A 325 -6.09 -3.44 -18.16
N LEU A 326 -5.45 -2.75 -17.20
CA LEU A 326 -5.65 -3.08 -15.79
C LEU A 326 -7.16 -3.12 -15.51
N PRO A 327 -7.67 -4.07 -14.72
CA PRO A 327 -9.07 -4.06 -14.29
C PRO A 327 -9.41 -2.68 -13.69
N GLY A 328 -10.37 -1.98 -14.29
CA GLY A 328 -10.76 -0.62 -13.92
C GLY A 328 -10.08 0.52 -14.70
N ALA A 329 -9.00 0.28 -15.47
CA ALA A 329 -8.31 1.30 -16.27
C ALA A 329 -9.25 2.05 -17.25
N GLY A 330 -10.24 1.33 -17.80
CA GLY A 330 -11.27 1.88 -18.68
C GLY A 330 -12.43 2.60 -17.97
N ASP A 331 -12.54 2.47 -16.64
CA ASP A 331 -13.57 3.12 -15.81
C ASP A 331 -13.08 4.43 -15.15
N PHE A 332 -11.79 4.77 -15.31
CA PHE A 332 -11.27 6.03 -14.80
C PHE A 332 -11.62 7.16 -15.78
N SER A 333 -12.49 8.07 -15.34
CA SER A 333 -12.70 9.32 -16.07
C SER A 333 -11.39 10.08 -16.18
N THR A 334 -11.02 10.43 -17.41
CA THR A 334 -9.97 11.38 -17.77
C THR A 334 -10.38 12.80 -17.36
N GLU A 335 -10.69 12.99 -16.09
CA GLU A 335 -11.05 14.28 -15.53
C GLU A 335 -9.91 15.27 -15.78
N SER A 336 -10.25 16.45 -16.28
CA SER A 336 -9.29 17.53 -16.43
C SER A 336 -8.69 17.88 -15.05
N ALA A 337 -7.46 18.40 -15.02
CA ALA A 337 -6.86 18.89 -13.78
C ALA A 337 -7.75 19.96 -13.10
N GLU A 338 -8.49 20.72 -13.91
CA GLU A 338 -9.47 21.71 -13.45
C GLU A 338 -10.66 21.06 -12.73
N ALA A 339 -11.19 19.94 -13.25
CA ALA A 339 -12.28 19.20 -12.63
C ALA A 339 -11.89 18.58 -11.28
N LEU A 340 -10.65 18.07 -11.18
CA LEU A 340 -10.10 17.56 -9.92
C LEU A 340 -9.86 18.68 -8.90
N LEU A 341 -9.35 19.82 -9.35
CA LEU A 341 -9.16 20.99 -8.48
C LEU A 341 -10.50 21.56 -7.99
N LEU A 342 -11.53 21.53 -8.83
CA LEU A 342 -12.88 21.92 -8.45
C LEU A 342 -13.45 21.00 -7.35
N ALA A 343 -13.27 19.68 -7.49
CA ALA A 343 -13.67 18.72 -6.45
C ALA A 343 -12.96 18.97 -5.11
N GLU A 344 -11.66 19.29 -5.14
CA GLU A 344 -10.92 19.64 -3.91
C GLU A 344 -11.41 20.97 -3.29
N LYS A 345 -11.70 21.97 -4.12
CA LYS A 345 -12.35 23.22 -3.64
C LYS A 345 -13.72 22.95 -3.04
N ALA A 346 -14.50 22.04 -3.63
CA ALA A 346 -15.80 21.63 -3.11
C ALA A 346 -15.69 21.02 -1.71
N ARG A 347 -14.73 20.12 -1.50
CA ARG A 347 -14.46 19.56 -0.17
C ARG A 347 -14.14 20.63 0.88
N GLN A 348 -13.33 21.61 0.50
CA GLN A 348 -12.96 22.73 1.38
C GLN A 348 -14.18 23.63 1.68
N ALA A 349 -14.95 23.98 0.65
CA ALA A 349 -16.19 24.74 0.78
C ALA A 349 -17.20 24.04 1.71
N ARG A 350 -17.38 22.73 1.55
CA ARG A 350 -18.26 21.91 2.41
C ARG A 350 -17.83 21.97 3.88
N THR A 351 -16.54 21.79 4.14
CA THR A 351 -15.97 21.85 5.49
C THR A 351 -16.12 23.25 6.10
N ALA A 352 -16.08 24.29 5.27
CA ALA A 352 -16.25 25.68 5.68
C ALA A 352 -17.74 26.12 5.81
N GLY A 353 -18.69 25.32 5.32
CA GLY A 353 -20.11 25.69 5.24
C GLY A 353 -20.40 26.77 4.17
N ASP A 354 -19.68 26.74 3.05
CA ASP A 354 -19.88 27.66 1.92
C ASP A 354 -20.86 27.06 0.90
N ASP A 355 -22.16 27.22 1.18
CA ASP A 355 -23.24 26.67 0.35
C ASP A 355 -23.31 27.36 -1.03
N ASP A 356 -22.95 28.65 -1.12
CA ASP A 356 -22.97 29.45 -2.36
C ASP A 356 -22.01 28.89 -3.41
N PHE A 357 -20.90 28.30 -2.97
CA PHE A 357 -19.99 27.57 -3.86
C PHE A 357 -20.73 26.45 -4.59
N PHE A 358 -21.51 25.64 -3.89
CA PHE A 358 -22.20 24.50 -4.48
C PHE A 358 -23.34 24.93 -5.41
N ASP A 359 -24.07 26.00 -5.06
CA ASP A 359 -25.11 26.55 -5.93
C ASP A 359 -24.54 27.07 -7.25
N ARG A 360 -23.36 27.72 -7.24
CA ARG A 360 -22.70 28.21 -8.46
C ARG A 360 -22.16 27.09 -9.35
N HIS A 361 -21.75 25.98 -8.75
CA HIS A 361 -21.00 24.91 -9.41
C HIS A 361 -21.83 23.65 -9.68
N ALA A 362 -23.10 23.61 -9.29
CA ALA A 362 -23.98 22.44 -9.40
C ALA A 362 -24.01 21.80 -10.80
N ALA A 363 -23.99 22.59 -11.87
CA ALA A 363 -24.04 22.10 -13.25
C ALA A 363 -22.80 21.27 -13.64
N GLU A 364 -21.67 21.46 -12.96
CA GLU A 364 -20.41 20.79 -13.26
C GLU A 364 -20.37 19.35 -12.74
N ALA A 365 -21.33 18.96 -11.88
CA ALA A 365 -21.48 17.57 -11.41
C ALA A 365 -21.67 16.58 -12.57
N ALA A 366 -22.40 16.96 -13.62
CA ALA A 366 -22.61 16.11 -14.78
C ALA A 366 -21.30 15.78 -15.55
N GLY A 367 -20.28 16.65 -15.46
CA GLY A 367 -19.02 16.51 -16.19
C GLY A 367 -17.82 16.10 -15.33
N SER A 368 -18.00 15.97 -14.01
CA SER A 368 -16.92 15.68 -13.06
C SER A 368 -17.40 14.70 -11.99
N PRO A 369 -17.19 13.39 -12.19
CA PRO A 369 -17.47 12.36 -11.18
C PRO A 369 -16.95 12.68 -9.76
N ALA A 370 -15.76 13.24 -9.62
CA ALA A 370 -15.16 13.60 -8.34
C ALA A 370 -15.91 14.76 -7.67
N PHE A 371 -16.29 15.78 -8.45
CA PHE A 371 -17.09 16.88 -7.91
C PHE A 371 -18.52 16.43 -7.59
N ALA A 372 -19.13 15.59 -8.42
CA ALA A 372 -20.47 15.04 -8.20
C ALA A 372 -20.58 14.30 -6.86
N ILE A 373 -19.55 13.57 -6.45
CA ILE A 373 -19.50 12.92 -5.13
C ILE A 373 -19.47 13.95 -4.00
N GLU A 374 -18.61 14.97 -4.06
CA GLU A 374 -18.57 16.01 -3.01
C GLU A 374 -19.86 16.84 -2.99
N PHE A 375 -20.46 17.08 -4.16
CA PHE A 375 -21.76 17.75 -4.27
C PHE A 375 -22.88 16.91 -3.65
N ALA A 376 -22.92 15.61 -3.90
CA ALA A 376 -23.87 14.71 -3.25
C ALA A 376 -23.68 14.64 -1.72
N ARG A 377 -22.44 14.73 -1.22
CA ARG A 377 -22.19 14.83 0.23
C ARG A 377 -22.76 16.12 0.81
N PHE A 378 -22.53 17.23 0.13
CA PHE A 378 -23.12 18.52 0.50
C PHE A 378 -24.66 18.46 0.52
N LEU A 379 -25.28 17.85 -0.50
CA LEU A 379 -26.73 17.68 -0.57
C LEU A 379 -27.26 16.82 0.59
N MET A 380 -26.54 15.75 0.96
CA MET A 380 -26.88 14.92 2.13
C MET A 380 -26.79 15.69 3.45
N GLU A 381 -25.77 16.53 3.62
CA GLU A 381 -25.61 17.37 4.83
C GLU A 381 -26.70 18.44 4.95
N ASN A 382 -27.33 18.80 3.83
CA ASN A 382 -28.42 19.78 3.74
C ASN A 382 -29.81 19.15 3.59
N ASP A 383 -29.98 17.88 3.98
CA ASP A 383 -31.26 17.15 3.97
C ASP A 383 -31.92 17.07 2.58
N ARG A 384 -31.10 16.95 1.52
CA ARG A 384 -31.51 16.79 0.11
C ARG A 384 -31.08 15.44 -0.49
N PRO A 385 -31.51 14.30 0.07
CA PRO A 385 -31.06 12.99 -0.37
C PRO A 385 -31.51 12.60 -1.79
N ALA A 386 -32.68 13.05 -2.25
CA ALA A 386 -33.15 12.77 -3.60
C ALA A 386 -32.22 13.38 -4.67
N ASP A 387 -31.82 14.63 -4.48
CA ASP A 387 -30.89 15.34 -5.37
C ASP A 387 -29.50 14.69 -5.33
N ALA A 388 -29.08 14.18 -4.16
CA ALA A 388 -27.82 13.46 -4.02
C ALA A 388 -27.82 12.18 -4.86
N VAL A 389 -28.93 11.42 -4.89
CA VAL A 389 -29.09 10.23 -5.75
C VAL A 389 -29.00 10.61 -7.22
N GLU A 390 -29.66 11.69 -7.64
CA GLU A 390 -29.65 12.16 -9.03
C GLU A 390 -28.23 12.56 -9.46
N ALA A 391 -27.52 13.34 -8.62
CA ALA A 391 -26.19 13.84 -8.93
C ALA A 391 -25.15 12.73 -9.19
N ILE A 392 -25.35 11.54 -8.62
CA ILE A 392 -24.43 10.39 -8.74
C ILE A 392 -25.06 9.16 -9.39
N ALA A 393 -26.22 9.31 -10.04
CA ALA A 393 -27.02 8.18 -10.54
C ALA A 393 -26.25 7.25 -11.49
N GLY A 394 -25.34 7.79 -12.30
CA GLY A 394 -24.53 7.02 -13.27
C GLY A 394 -23.14 6.62 -12.79
N LEU A 395 -22.79 6.87 -11.51
CA LEU A 395 -21.45 6.61 -10.98
C LEU A 395 -21.37 5.27 -10.26
N GLU A 396 -20.55 4.36 -10.79
CA GLU A 396 -20.36 3.01 -10.23
C GLU A 396 -19.14 2.89 -9.29
N ARG A 397 -18.47 4.01 -8.99
CA ARG A 397 -17.41 4.04 -7.97
C ARG A 397 -18.00 3.68 -6.60
N SER A 398 -17.31 2.83 -5.84
CA SER A 398 -17.82 2.34 -4.53
C SER A 398 -18.25 3.45 -3.56
N GLU A 399 -17.56 4.59 -3.56
CA GLU A 399 -17.93 5.75 -2.74
C GLU A 399 -19.28 6.37 -3.16
N ALA A 400 -19.52 6.52 -4.47
CA ALA A 400 -20.78 7.01 -5.01
C ALA A 400 -21.92 6.00 -4.75
N VAL A 401 -21.65 4.70 -4.93
CA VAL A 401 -22.60 3.62 -4.63
C VAL A 401 -23.01 3.63 -3.16
N LEU A 402 -22.06 3.79 -2.24
CA LEU A 402 -22.33 3.89 -0.80
C LEU A 402 -23.14 5.13 -0.45
N LEU A 403 -22.77 6.29 -0.98
CA LEU A 403 -23.48 7.55 -0.74
C LEU A 403 -24.90 7.52 -1.30
N ARG A 404 -25.09 6.89 -2.47
CA ARG A 404 -26.41 6.63 -3.07
C ARG A 404 -27.25 5.73 -2.16
N ALA A 405 -26.67 4.68 -1.59
CA ALA A 405 -27.37 3.81 -0.65
C ALA A 405 -27.73 4.52 0.67
N GLU A 406 -26.85 5.38 1.20
CA GLU A 406 -27.15 6.22 2.38
C GLU A 406 -28.28 7.22 2.10
N ALA A 407 -28.30 7.82 0.91
CA ALA A 407 -29.37 8.71 0.47
C ALA A 407 -30.71 7.98 0.34
N LEU A 408 -30.74 6.80 -0.28
CA LEU A 408 -31.93 5.94 -0.35
C LEU A 408 -32.42 5.53 1.04
N LEU A 409 -31.51 5.21 1.97
CA LEU A 409 -31.85 4.92 3.36
C LEU A 409 -32.51 6.12 4.06
N ALA A 410 -31.99 7.33 3.83
CA ALA A 410 -32.55 8.57 4.37
C ALA A 410 -33.95 8.87 3.80
N MET A 411 -34.19 8.52 2.53
CA MET A 411 -35.49 8.65 1.86
C MET A 411 -36.51 7.59 2.30
N GLY A 412 -36.11 6.55 3.03
CA GLY A 412 -36.97 5.43 3.39
C GLY A 412 -37.09 4.34 2.33
N GLU A 413 -36.28 4.41 1.27
CA GLU A 413 -36.23 3.46 0.16
C GLU A 413 -35.33 2.26 0.52
N TYR A 414 -35.68 1.56 1.60
CA TYR A 414 -34.82 0.55 2.22
C TYR A 414 -34.48 -0.63 1.29
N ALA A 415 -35.43 -1.09 0.47
CA ALA A 415 -35.19 -2.18 -0.47
C ALA A 415 -34.18 -1.79 -1.56
N ALA A 416 -34.28 -0.55 -2.07
CA ALA A 416 -33.35 -0.02 -3.06
C ALA A 416 -31.96 0.22 -2.45
N ALA A 417 -31.88 0.69 -1.21
CA ALA A 417 -30.62 0.82 -0.48
C ALA A 417 -29.92 -0.54 -0.32
N GLU A 418 -30.68 -1.60 0.00
CA GLU A 418 -30.15 -2.97 0.09
C GLU A 418 -29.61 -3.47 -1.25
N GLU A 419 -30.39 -3.33 -2.32
CA GLU A 419 -29.99 -3.76 -3.66
C GLU A 419 -28.71 -3.05 -4.11
N THR A 420 -28.64 -1.73 -3.89
CA THR A 420 -27.50 -0.88 -4.26
C THR A 420 -26.20 -1.33 -3.59
N VAL A 421 -26.26 -1.71 -2.30
CA VAL A 421 -25.06 -1.96 -1.50
C VAL A 421 -24.62 -3.42 -1.49
N ARG A 422 -25.52 -4.36 -1.85
CA ARG A 422 -25.27 -5.81 -1.80
C ARG A 422 -24.02 -6.27 -2.55
N PRO A 423 -23.67 -5.76 -3.74
CA PRO A 423 -22.41 -6.14 -4.42
C PRO A 423 -21.13 -5.80 -3.62
N LEU A 424 -21.20 -4.77 -2.76
CA LEU A 424 -20.07 -4.32 -1.94
C LEU A 424 -19.91 -5.13 -0.63
N CYS A 425 -20.86 -6.01 -0.31
CA CYS A 425 -20.83 -6.85 0.89
C CYS A 425 -20.02 -8.14 0.66
N ASN A 426 -18.70 -8.01 0.57
CA ASN A 426 -17.77 -9.13 0.32
C ASN A 426 -16.47 -9.02 1.14
N ALA A 427 -15.59 -10.03 1.03
CA ALA A 427 -14.34 -10.12 1.77
C ALA A 427 -13.26 -9.09 1.35
N GLN A 428 -13.33 -8.57 0.12
CA GLN A 428 -12.35 -7.64 -0.46
C GLN A 428 -12.64 -6.18 -0.10
N THR A 429 -13.90 -5.84 0.22
CA THR A 429 -14.30 -4.47 0.58
C THR A 429 -13.69 -4.03 1.91
N LYS A 430 -12.90 -2.95 1.88
CA LYS A 430 -12.39 -2.29 3.09
C LYS A 430 -13.53 -1.61 3.86
N GLY A 431 -13.50 -1.71 5.19
CA GLY A 431 -14.53 -1.12 6.06
C GLY A 431 -15.83 -1.92 6.17
N ASN A 432 -16.76 -1.42 6.99
CA ASN A 432 -18.00 -2.12 7.36
C ASN A 432 -19.28 -1.34 7.04
N LEU A 433 -19.17 -0.15 6.42
CA LEU A 433 -20.31 0.68 6.06
C LEU A 433 -21.35 -0.04 5.16
N PRO A 434 -20.96 -0.79 4.10
CA PRO A 434 -21.92 -1.55 3.30
C PRO A 434 -22.83 -2.46 4.15
N TRP A 435 -22.22 -3.17 5.10
CA TRP A 435 -22.91 -4.06 6.03
C TRP A 435 -23.80 -3.32 7.02
N HIS A 436 -23.38 -2.13 7.48
CA HIS A 436 -24.20 -1.29 8.34
C HIS A 436 -25.46 -0.83 7.60
N ILE A 437 -25.35 -0.44 6.33
CA ILE A 437 -26.50 -0.02 5.52
C ILE A 437 -27.48 -1.18 5.31
N LEU A 438 -27.00 -2.40 5.01
CA LEU A 438 -27.86 -3.60 4.95
C LEU A 438 -28.57 -3.84 6.29
N LEU A 439 -27.82 -3.75 7.40
CA LEU A 439 -28.35 -4.01 8.72
C LEU A 439 -29.40 -2.98 9.13
N ASP A 440 -29.13 -1.70 8.91
CA ASP A 440 -30.05 -0.61 9.22
C ASP A 440 -31.30 -0.68 8.33
N SER A 441 -31.16 -1.06 7.05
CA SER A 441 -32.30 -1.32 6.14
C SER A 441 -33.19 -2.45 6.66
N ALA A 442 -32.60 -3.56 7.11
CA ALA A 442 -33.33 -4.69 7.70
C ALA A 442 -34.08 -4.28 8.98
N VAL A 443 -33.43 -3.50 9.86
CA VAL A 443 -34.04 -2.99 11.09
C VAL A 443 -35.21 -2.05 10.78
N LYS A 444 -35.04 -1.13 9.82
CA LYS A 444 -36.09 -0.18 9.42
C LYS A 444 -37.31 -0.86 8.79
N GLN A 445 -37.10 -1.99 8.14
CA GLN A 445 -38.18 -2.83 7.61
C GLN A 445 -38.76 -3.81 8.65
N GLY A 446 -38.19 -3.90 9.85
CA GLY A 446 -38.64 -4.84 10.89
C GLY A 446 -38.43 -6.31 10.54
N LYS A 447 -37.46 -6.64 9.66
CA LYS A 447 -37.23 -7.99 9.15
C LYS A 447 -36.13 -8.71 9.94
N ALA A 448 -36.52 -9.49 10.95
CA ALA A 448 -35.59 -10.31 11.74
C ALA A 448 -34.77 -11.29 10.88
N ASP A 449 -35.41 -11.99 9.95
CA ASP A 449 -34.73 -12.94 9.04
C ASP A 449 -33.62 -12.28 8.21
N ALA A 450 -33.82 -11.02 7.82
CA ALA A 450 -32.81 -10.25 7.09
C ALA A 450 -31.61 -9.91 7.98
N VAL A 451 -31.82 -9.62 9.28
CA VAL A 451 -30.74 -9.40 10.24
C VAL A 451 -29.89 -10.67 10.41
N PHE A 452 -30.53 -11.85 10.48
CA PHE A 452 -29.81 -13.12 10.54
C PHE A 452 -29.03 -13.43 9.26
N ALA A 453 -29.62 -13.13 8.09
CA ALA A 453 -28.92 -13.30 6.81
C ALA A 453 -27.67 -12.41 6.73
N VAL A 454 -27.79 -11.13 7.12
CA VAL A 454 -26.65 -10.20 7.17
C VAL A 454 -25.56 -10.69 8.12
N GLU A 455 -25.92 -11.22 9.29
CA GLU A 455 -24.95 -11.78 10.25
C GLU A 455 -24.14 -12.93 9.62
N ARG A 456 -24.83 -13.90 9.00
CA ARG A 456 -24.19 -15.03 8.33
C ARG A 456 -23.22 -14.58 7.25
N ASP A 457 -23.70 -13.77 6.32
CA ASP A 457 -22.93 -13.34 5.15
C ASP A 457 -21.72 -12.49 5.58
N TRP A 458 -21.88 -11.66 6.61
CA TRP A 458 -20.80 -10.83 7.15
C TRP A 458 -19.74 -11.66 7.89
N LEU A 459 -20.15 -12.67 8.67
CA LEU A 459 -19.21 -13.58 9.33
C LEU A 459 -18.42 -14.42 8.34
N GLU A 460 -19.06 -14.88 7.26
CA GLU A 460 -18.40 -15.59 6.16
C GLU A 460 -17.34 -14.70 5.48
N ALA A 461 -17.70 -13.45 5.19
CA ALA A 461 -16.79 -12.49 4.57
C ALA A 461 -15.65 -12.04 5.50
N LYS A 462 -15.90 -11.90 6.81
CA LYS A 462 -14.97 -11.30 7.78
C LYS A 462 -14.92 -12.05 9.13
N PRO A 463 -14.48 -13.32 9.15
CA PRO A 463 -14.53 -14.16 10.36
C PRO A 463 -13.71 -13.61 11.52
N ARG A 464 -12.59 -12.92 11.24
CA ARG A 464 -11.74 -12.29 12.27
C ARG A 464 -12.43 -11.14 13.03
N GLN A 465 -13.57 -10.64 12.54
CA GLN A 465 -14.32 -9.55 13.15
C GLN A 465 -15.54 -10.03 13.95
N GLN A 466 -15.68 -11.34 14.20
CA GLN A 466 -16.83 -11.94 14.86
C GLN A 466 -17.34 -11.16 16.09
N PRO A 467 -16.51 -10.74 17.08
CA PRO A 467 -17.02 -10.02 18.24
C PRO A 467 -17.74 -8.71 17.89
N VAL A 468 -17.26 -7.98 16.87
CA VAL A 468 -17.85 -6.71 16.44
C VAL A 468 -19.14 -6.96 15.65
N ILE A 469 -19.13 -7.98 14.79
CA ILE A 469 -20.27 -8.35 13.95
C ILE A 469 -21.45 -8.77 14.83
N VAL A 470 -21.23 -9.78 15.70
CA VAL A 470 -22.24 -10.33 16.61
C VAL A 470 -22.78 -9.25 17.57
N THR A 471 -21.93 -8.32 18.02
CA THR A 471 -22.40 -7.19 18.83
C THR A 471 -23.38 -6.31 18.06
N ARG A 472 -23.08 -5.97 16.81
CA ARG A 472 -23.93 -5.09 15.99
C ARG A 472 -25.23 -5.77 15.57
N THR A 473 -25.17 -7.01 15.13
CA THR A 473 -26.35 -7.79 14.72
C THR A 473 -27.24 -8.10 15.92
N GLY A 474 -26.66 -8.42 17.08
CA GLY A 474 -27.41 -8.55 18.34
C GLY A 474 -28.15 -7.27 18.74
N MET A 475 -27.51 -6.10 18.59
CA MET A 475 -28.18 -4.81 18.79
C MET A 475 -29.34 -4.60 17.80
N ALA A 476 -29.17 -5.00 16.54
CA ALA A 476 -30.20 -4.91 15.51
C ALA A 476 -31.39 -5.85 15.79
N LEU A 477 -31.13 -7.10 16.19
CA LEU A 477 -32.15 -8.05 16.63
C LEU A 477 -33.00 -7.47 17.77
N GLY A 478 -32.36 -6.85 18.76
CA GLY A 478 -33.07 -6.17 19.84
C GLY A 478 -33.96 -5.01 19.36
N ARG A 479 -33.60 -4.31 18.29
CA ARG A 479 -34.42 -3.22 17.71
C ARG A 479 -35.62 -3.73 16.92
N VAL A 480 -35.55 -4.93 16.34
CA VAL A 480 -36.66 -5.58 15.64
C VAL A 480 -37.54 -6.44 16.56
N GLY A 481 -37.27 -6.45 17.87
CA GLY A 481 -38.08 -7.15 18.88
C GLY A 481 -37.61 -8.58 19.20
N GLU A 482 -36.54 -9.07 18.56
CA GLU A 482 -35.96 -10.39 18.79
C GLU A 482 -35.05 -10.42 20.03
N HIS A 483 -35.63 -10.09 21.19
CA HIS A 483 -34.87 -9.90 22.43
C HIS A 483 -34.17 -11.19 22.91
N ALA A 484 -34.79 -12.36 22.75
CA ALA A 484 -34.18 -13.63 23.15
C ALA A 484 -32.90 -13.93 22.34
N ALA A 485 -32.99 -13.84 21.01
CA ALA A 485 -31.86 -14.05 20.12
C ALA A 485 -30.76 -12.99 20.31
N ALA A 486 -31.15 -11.74 20.61
CA ALA A 486 -30.21 -10.68 20.97
C ALA A 486 -29.46 -10.99 22.27
N ILE A 487 -30.15 -11.45 23.31
CA ILE A 487 -29.55 -11.77 24.61
C ILE A 487 -28.55 -12.92 24.48
N GLU A 488 -28.90 -13.97 23.76
CA GLU A 488 -28.04 -15.13 23.50
C GLU A 488 -26.69 -14.71 22.91
N ARG A 489 -26.73 -14.00 21.76
CA ARG A 489 -25.55 -13.51 21.04
C ARG A 489 -24.70 -12.55 21.86
N LEU A 490 -25.35 -11.59 22.51
CA LEU A 490 -24.65 -10.52 23.21
C LEU A 490 -24.00 -11.00 24.51
N SER A 491 -24.57 -12.01 25.16
CA SER A 491 -24.01 -12.61 26.39
C SER A 491 -22.68 -13.31 26.11
N GLU A 492 -22.59 -14.05 24.99
CA GLU A 492 -21.37 -14.73 24.57
C GLU A 492 -20.19 -13.74 24.41
N ILE A 493 -20.43 -12.64 23.69
CA ILE A 493 -19.38 -11.63 23.47
C ILE A 493 -19.05 -10.86 24.75
N ALA A 494 -20.05 -10.59 25.59
CA ALA A 494 -19.85 -9.90 26.86
C ALA A 494 -18.91 -10.69 27.79
N GLU A 495 -18.99 -12.02 27.78
CA GLU A 495 -18.19 -12.89 28.67
C GLU A 495 -16.78 -13.20 28.14
N GLY A 496 -16.52 -13.01 26.84
CA GLY A 496 -15.24 -13.32 26.18
C GLY A 496 -14.08 -12.33 26.40
N GLY A 497 -14.27 -11.25 27.16
CA GLY A 497 -13.17 -10.31 27.50
C GLY A 497 -12.62 -9.45 26.34
N HIS A 498 -13.35 -9.36 25.23
CA HIS A 498 -12.94 -8.60 24.03
C HIS A 498 -13.12 -7.08 24.17
N GLU A 499 -12.53 -6.29 23.27
CA GLU A 499 -12.72 -4.82 23.22
C GLU A 499 -14.20 -4.41 23.06
N ALA A 500 -14.99 -5.23 22.34
CA ALA A 500 -16.44 -5.05 22.16
C ALA A 500 -17.29 -5.46 23.38
N SER A 501 -16.71 -6.11 24.40
CA SER A 501 -17.43 -6.71 25.54
C SER A 501 -18.29 -5.69 26.30
N ALA A 502 -17.81 -4.46 26.50
CA ALA A 502 -18.58 -3.42 27.19
C ALA A 502 -19.81 -2.98 26.38
N ALA A 503 -19.70 -2.86 25.06
CA ALA A 503 -20.81 -2.50 24.19
C ALA A 503 -21.84 -3.65 24.13
N ALA A 504 -21.36 -4.88 23.99
CA ALA A 504 -22.19 -6.09 24.01
C ALA A 504 -22.97 -6.23 25.33
N ALA A 505 -22.31 -6.05 26.48
CA ALA A 505 -22.96 -6.13 27.79
C ALA A 505 -24.03 -5.05 28.01
N ILE A 506 -23.77 -3.81 27.57
CA ILE A 506 -24.76 -2.71 27.64
C ILE A 506 -25.96 -3.01 26.73
N ALA A 507 -25.72 -3.53 25.54
CA ALA A 507 -26.77 -3.93 24.61
C ALA A 507 -27.58 -5.12 25.17
N CYS A 508 -26.90 -6.12 25.74
CA CYS A 508 -27.52 -7.29 26.35
C CYS A 508 -28.43 -6.89 27.51
N ALA A 509 -27.95 -6.03 28.41
CA ALA A 509 -28.76 -5.51 29.52
C ALA A 509 -29.96 -4.69 29.03
N THR A 510 -29.83 -3.98 27.89
CA THR A 510 -30.95 -3.28 27.26
C THR A 510 -31.99 -4.28 26.76
N ALA A 511 -31.58 -5.37 26.11
CA ALA A 511 -32.47 -6.42 25.62
C ALA A 511 -33.16 -7.17 26.78
N MET A 512 -32.42 -7.51 27.85
CA MET A 512 -32.96 -8.13 29.07
C MET A 512 -34.05 -7.26 29.71
N LEU A 513 -33.85 -5.94 29.81
CA LEU A 513 -34.89 -5.05 30.33
C LEU A 513 -36.12 -5.00 29.43
N ALA A 514 -35.93 -5.02 28.10
CA ALA A 514 -37.04 -5.04 27.15
C ALA A 514 -37.84 -6.34 27.20
N SER A 515 -37.19 -7.48 27.49
CA SER A 515 -37.84 -8.78 27.69
C SER A 515 -38.34 -9.03 29.11
N GLY A 516 -38.30 -8.04 30.01
CA GLY A 516 -38.83 -8.15 31.37
C GLY A 516 -37.90 -8.79 32.40
N ASP A 517 -36.59 -8.84 32.16
CA ASP A 517 -35.57 -9.37 33.08
C ASP A 517 -34.68 -8.24 33.68
N PRO A 518 -35.16 -7.50 34.70
CA PRO A 518 -34.38 -6.46 35.34
C PRO A 518 -33.24 -7.00 36.22
N ASP A 519 -33.31 -8.25 36.66
CA ASP A 519 -32.28 -8.84 37.53
C ASP A 519 -31.06 -9.30 36.73
N GLY A 520 -31.28 -9.98 35.60
CA GLY A 520 -30.23 -10.30 34.65
C GLY A 520 -29.56 -9.05 34.09
N ALA A 521 -30.32 -8.00 33.77
CA ALA A 521 -29.76 -6.73 33.31
C ALA A 521 -28.80 -6.10 34.33
N VAL A 522 -29.14 -6.10 35.62
CA VAL A 522 -28.25 -5.59 36.68
C VAL A 522 -27.03 -6.49 36.85
N ALA A 523 -27.20 -7.81 36.80
CA ALA A 523 -26.09 -8.75 36.89
C ALA A 523 -25.09 -8.55 35.74
N MET A 524 -25.58 -8.34 34.52
CA MET A 524 -24.76 -8.09 33.34
C MET A 524 -23.97 -6.77 33.46
N LEU A 525 -24.62 -5.68 33.90
CA LEU A 525 -23.97 -4.36 34.01
C LEU A 525 -22.88 -4.32 35.09
N LYS A 526 -22.97 -5.13 36.15
CA LYS A 526 -21.93 -5.24 37.18
C LYS A 526 -20.60 -5.78 36.63
N LYS A 527 -20.63 -6.55 35.54
CA LYS A 527 -19.44 -7.11 34.89
C LYS A 527 -18.67 -6.07 34.05
N VAL A 528 -19.25 -4.89 33.81
CA VAL A 528 -18.68 -3.88 32.90
C VAL A 528 -17.87 -2.84 33.67
N THR A 529 -16.61 -2.65 33.29
CA THR A 529 -15.82 -1.47 33.68
C THR A 529 -15.94 -0.40 32.59
N PRO A 530 -16.69 0.70 32.81
CA PRO A 530 -16.88 1.73 31.79
C PRO A 530 -15.59 2.52 31.56
N ARG A 531 -15.25 2.76 30.29
CA ARG A 531 -14.06 3.51 29.85
C ARG A 531 -14.39 4.87 29.26
N THR A 532 -15.65 5.12 28.91
CA THR A 532 -16.09 6.39 28.31
C THR A 532 -17.23 7.02 29.11
N GLU A 533 -17.36 8.36 29.03
CA GLU A 533 -18.44 9.09 29.70
C GLU A 533 -19.83 8.63 29.24
N TRP A 534 -19.96 8.30 27.94
CA TRP A 534 -21.19 7.73 27.38
C TRP A 534 -21.57 6.40 28.05
N GLN A 535 -20.62 5.49 28.25
CA GLN A 535 -20.87 4.22 28.93
C GLN A 535 -21.33 4.43 30.37
N ILE A 536 -20.69 5.34 31.10
CA ILE A 536 -21.07 5.69 32.48
C ILE A 536 -22.52 6.19 32.53
N LYS A 537 -22.87 7.15 31.67
CA LYS A 537 -24.23 7.71 31.60
C LYS A 537 -25.26 6.64 31.22
N ARG A 538 -24.94 5.78 30.24
CA ARG A 538 -25.83 4.73 29.76
C ARG A 538 -26.08 3.65 30.82
N ILE A 539 -25.04 3.16 31.50
CA ILE A 539 -25.16 2.16 32.58
C ILE A 539 -26.02 2.71 33.73
N ARG A 540 -25.78 3.95 34.16
CA ARG A 540 -26.60 4.61 35.19
C ARG A 540 -28.08 4.67 34.79
N ARG A 541 -28.37 5.01 33.53
CA ARG A 541 -29.75 5.04 33.02
C ARG A 541 -30.41 3.66 33.06
N LEU A 542 -29.70 2.61 32.64
CA LEU A 542 -30.20 1.23 32.66
C LEU A 542 -30.43 0.73 34.09
N HIS A 543 -29.54 1.02 35.05
CA HIS A 543 -29.79 0.71 36.47
C HIS A 543 -31.05 1.38 37.02
N ASN A 544 -31.29 2.64 36.66
CA ASN A 544 -32.51 3.34 37.06
C ASN A 544 -33.76 2.72 36.43
N GLN A 545 -33.69 2.29 35.18
CA GLN A 545 -34.77 1.56 34.51
C GLN A 545 -35.06 0.22 35.17
N ALA A 546 -34.02 -0.57 35.47
CA ALA A 546 -34.15 -1.84 36.19
C ALA A 546 -34.81 -1.66 37.56
N ARG A 547 -34.42 -0.61 38.32
CA ARG A 547 -35.04 -0.30 39.62
C ARG A 547 -36.53 0.04 39.49
N LYS A 548 -36.91 0.81 38.46
CA LYS A 548 -38.32 1.13 38.20
C LYS A 548 -39.11 -0.11 37.79
N ALA A 549 -38.57 -0.96 36.92
CA ALA A 549 -39.20 -2.21 36.51
C ALA A 549 -39.45 -3.16 37.70
N ARG A 550 -38.46 -3.30 38.60
CA ARG A 550 -38.62 -4.07 39.86
C ARG A 550 -39.72 -3.52 40.76
N ALA A 551 -39.88 -2.20 40.82
CA ALA A 551 -40.91 -1.56 41.64
C ALA A 551 -42.32 -1.69 41.02
N ALA A 552 -42.42 -1.84 39.70
CA ALA A 552 -43.69 -2.05 39.00
C ALA A 552 -44.15 -3.52 39.01
N ALA A 553 -43.23 -4.47 39.19
CA ALA A 553 -43.51 -5.90 39.30
C ALA A 553 -43.85 -6.37 40.73
N ARG A 554 -43.72 -5.48 41.72
CA ARG A 554 -44.13 -5.68 43.12
C ARG A 554 -45.45 -4.96 43.36
#